data_AF-A0A2E8V707-F1
#
_entry.id   AF-A0A2E8V707-F1
#
_cell.length_a   1.000
_cell.length_b   1.000
_cell.length_c   1.000
_cell.angle_alpha   90.00
_cell.angle_beta   90.00
_cell.angle_gamma   90.00
#
_symmetry.space_group_name_H-M   'P 1'
#
loop_
_entity.id
_entity.type
_entity.pdbx_description
1 polymer ?
#
loop_
_entity_poly.entity_id
_entity_poly.type
_entity_poly.pdbx_seq_one_letter_code
_entity_poly.pdbx_strand_id
1 'polypeptide(L)' 'MHDGISFEKKGVPAAVICTEPFVTSAVAMSKMGGIPDYPFVVVPHPLGSLNQEELRDIALRAADEVEKILLST' A
#
# COMPACT_ATOMS: atom_id res chain seq x y z
N MET A 1 1.22 -3.79 -6.35
CA MET A 1 0.24 -2.98 -7.10
C MET A 1 -0.65 -3.83 -8.00
N HIS A 2 -0.08 -4.56 -8.96
CA HIS A 2 -0.83 -5.44 -9.88
C HIS A 2 -1.89 -6.34 -9.19
N ASP A 3 -1.50 -7.02 -8.10
CA ASP A 3 -2.39 -7.97 -7.42
C ASP A 3 -3.52 -7.26 -6.67
N GLY A 4 -3.23 -6.13 -6.02
CA GLY A 4 -4.24 -5.32 -5.35
C GLY A 4 -5.32 -4.84 -6.33
N ILE A 5 -4.91 -4.32 -7.49
CA ILE A 5 -5.83 -3.93 -8.57
C ILE A 5 -6.63 -5.14 -9.08
N SER A 6 -5.99 -6.30 -9.19
CA SER A 6 -6.65 -7.53 -9.63
C SER A 6 -7.70 -8.03 -8.64
N PHE A 7 -7.50 -7.82 -7.34
CA PHE A 7 -8.49 -8.11 -6.30
C PHE A 7 -9.66 -7.13 -6.34
N GLU A 8 -9.41 -5.82 -6.43
CA GLU A 8 -10.49 -4.82 -6.51
C GLU A 8 -11.40 -5.06 -7.72
N LYS A 9 -10.82 -5.38 -8.88
CA LYS A 9 -11.60 -5.74 -10.08
C LYS A 9 -12.48 -6.97 -9.91
N LYS A 10 -12.21 -7.82 -8.93
CA LYS A 10 -13.00 -9.01 -8.57
C LYS A 10 -13.95 -8.75 -7.40
N GLY A 11 -14.07 -7.49 -6.94
CA GLY A 11 -14.88 -7.11 -5.79
C GLY A 11 -14.31 -7.60 -4.46
N VAL A 12 -13.00 -7.85 -4.39
CA VAL A 12 -12.30 -8.21 -3.16
C VAL A 12 -11.46 -7.00 -2.72
N PRO A 13 -11.79 -6.35 -1.59
CA PRO A 13 -10.99 -5.24 -1.08
C PRO A 13 -9.55 -5.64 -0.82
N ALA A 14 -8.61 -4.79 -1.20
CA ALA A 14 -7.18 -5.01 -1.06
C ALA A 14 -6.44 -3.70 -0.71
N ALA A 15 -5.60 -3.77 0.32
CA ALA A 15 -4.69 -2.68 0.68
C ALA A 15 -3.25 -3.05 0.27
N VAL A 16 -2.62 -2.21 -0.54
CA VAL A 16 -1.22 -2.36 -0.94
C VAL A 16 -0.35 -1.50 -0.03
N ILE A 17 0.77 -2.05 0.44
CA ILE A 17 1.82 -1.31 1.15
C ILE A 17 3.02 -1.15 0.21
N CYS A 18 3.53 0.06 0.08
CA CYS A 18 4.64 0.43 -0.79
C CYS A 18 5.70 1.20 0.00
N THR A 19 6.98 1.00 -0.27
CA THR A 19 8.02 1.87 0.30
C THR A 19 8.21 3.12 -0.55
N GLU A 20 8.61 4.23 0.08
CA GLU A 20 8.75 5.57 -0.55
C GLU A 20 9.43 5.58 -1.92
N PRO A 21 10.55 4.86 -2.18
CA PRO A 21 11.22 4.90 -3.48
C PRO A 21 10.38 4.35 -4.65
N PHE A 22 9.35 3.56 -4.37
CA PHE A 22 8.53 2.92 -5.40
C PHE A 22 7.21 3.65 -5.67
N VAL A 23 6.94 4.79 -5.02
CA VAL A 23 5.68 5.55 -5.19
C VAL A 23 5.42 5.90 -6.66
N THR A 24 6.43 6.38 -7.40
CA THR A 24 6.29 6.70 -8.83
C THR A 24 5.88 5.48 -9.66
N SER A 25 6.50 4.33 -9.41
CA SER A 25 6.19 3.07 -10.09
C SER A 25 4.81 2.56 -9.70
N ALA A 26 4.42 2.69 -8.43
CA ALA A 26 3.10 2.34 -7.93
C ALA A 26 2.01 3.16 -8.66
N VAL A 27 2.15 4.48 -8.73
CA VAL A 27 1.23 5.37 -9.46
C VAL A 27 1.15 5.01 -10.96
N ALA A 28 2.28 4.75 -11.60
CA ALA A 28 2.29 4.33 -13.00
C ALA A 28 1.54 3.00 -13.21
N MET A 29 1.76 2.02 -12.32
CA MET A 29 1.05 0.74 -12.35
C MET A 29 -0.45 0.89 -12.08
N SER A 30 -0.86 1.78 -11.18
CA SER A 30 -2.28 2.09 -10.91
C SER A 30 -2.99 2.60 -12.16
N LYS A 31 -2.37 3.56 -12.87
CA LYS A 31 -2.87 4.08 -14.15
C LYS A 31 -2.97 3.01 -15.23
N MET A 32 -1.91 2.23 -15.44
CA MET A 32 -1.91 1.14 -16.42
C MET A 32 -2.93 0.05 -16.07
N GLY A 33 -3.12 -0.20 -14.76
CA GLY A 33 -4.07 -1.17 -14.24
C GLY A 33 -5.54 -0.72 -14.31
N GLY A 34 -5.81 0.53 -14.71
CA GLY A 34 -7.18 1.04 -14.89
C GLY A 34 -7.86 1.54 -13.61
N ILE A 35 -7.11 1.74 -12.53
CA ILE A 35 -7.58 2.43 -11.32
C ILE A 35 -6.56 3.56 -11.02
N PRO A 36 -6.63 4.71 -11.73
CA PRO A 36 -5.62 5.76 -11.64
C PRO A 36 -5.34 6.26 -10.21
N ASP A 37 -6.38 6.32 -9.39
CA ASP A 37 -6.34 6.79 -8.00
C ASP A 37 -6.39 5.63 -7.00
N TYR A 38 -5.87 4.46 -7.37
CA TYR A 38 -5.82 3.28 -6.49
C TYR A 38 -5.09 3.63 -5.18
N PRO A 39 -5.74 3.50 -4.01
CA PRO A 39 -5.13 3.88 -2.75
C PRO A 39 -4.11 2.83 -2.29
N PHE A 40 -2.99 3.29 -1.73
CA PHE A 40 -1.98 2.43 -1.13
C PHE A 40 -1.26 3.16 0.00
N VAL A 41 -0.79 2.40 0.98
CA VAL A 41 -0.05 2.92 2.13
C VAL A 41 1.42 3.09 1.74
N VAL A 42 2.02 4.20 2.15
CA VAL A 42 3.45 4.45 1.95
C VAL A 42 4.19 4.33 3.27
N VAL A 43 5.25 3.52 3.31
CA VAL A 43 6.13 3.35 4.47
C VAL A 43 7.57 3.76 4.14
N PRO A 44 8.38 4.16 5.13
CA PRO A 44 9.72 4.69 4.85
C PRO A 44 10.70 3.63 4.32
N HIS A 45 11.76 4.11 3.68
CA HIS A 45 12.91 3.29 3.27
C HIS A 45 14.19 3.74 4.00
N PRO A 46 15.10 2.81 4.40
CA PRO A 46 15.01 1.35 4.31
C PRO A 46 14.33 0.70 5.52
N LEU A 47 13.56 -0.36 5.31
CA LEU A 47 13.00 -1.15 6.41
C LEU A 47 14.00 -2.18 6.97
N GLY A 48 14.92 -2.70 6.13
CA GLY A 48 15.81 -3.80 6.49
C GLY A 48 16.90 -3.45 7.51
N SER A 49 17.13 -2.17 7.77
CA SER A 49 18.09 -1.68 8.77
C SER A 49 17.47 -1.39 10.13
N LEU A 50 16.15 -1.45 10.23
CA LEU A 50 15.41 -1.11 11.43
C LEU A 50 15.40 -2.27 12.42
N ASN A 51 15.37 -1.94 13.70
CA ASN A 51 15.14 -2.91 14.76
C ASN A 51 13.63 -3.26 14.87
N GLN A 52 13.30 -4.21 15.75
CA GLN A 52 11.92 -4.68 15.90
C GLN A 52 10.95 -3.62 16.45
N GLU A 53 11.41 -2.73 17.32
CA GLU A 53 10.61 -1.64 17.88
C GLU A 53 10.29 -0.61 16.79
N GLU A 54 11.29 -0.18 16.02
CA GLU A 54 11.12 0.74 14.90
C GLU A 54 10.18 0.16 13.81
N LEU A 55 10.33 -1.12 13.49
CA LEU A 55 9.43 -1.81 12.57
C LEU A 55 8.01 -1.90 13.12
N ARG A 56 7.86 -2.12 14.42
CA ARG A 56 6.55 -2.18 15.09
C ARG A 56 5.82 -0.85 14.99
N ASP A 57 6.52 0.26 15.19
CA ASP A 57 5.95 1.60 15.11
C ASP A 57 5.53 1.97 13.68
N ILE A 58 6.26 1.53 12.67
CA ILE A 58 5.86 1.68 11.27
C ILE A 58 4.63 0.81 10.98
N ALA A 59 4.63 -0.45 11.43
CA ALA A 59 3.52 -1.36 11.20
C ALA A 59 2.22 -0.87 11.85
N LEU A 60 2.29 -0.30 13.06
CA LEU A 60 1.13 0.30 13.74
C LEU A 60 0.54 1.47 12.94
N ARG A 61 1.38 2.39 12.46
CA ARG A 61 0.92 3.51 11.63
C ARG A 61 0.33 3.04 10.30
N ALA A 62 0.98 2.07 9.65
CA ALA A 62 0.49 1.50 8.41
C ALA A 62 -0.84 0.75 8.57
N ALA A 63 -1.06 0.12 9.73
CA ALA A 63 -2.30 -0.62 10.01
C ALA A 63 -3.53 0.28 9.98
N ASP A 64 -3.45 1.49 10.55
CA ASP A 64 -4.55 2.47 10.53
C ASP A 64 -4.92 2.90 9.10
N GLU A 65 -3.93 3.03 8.22
CA GLU A 65 -4.16 3.38 6.81
C GLU A 65 -4.69 2.18 6.01
N VAL A 66 -4.18 0.98 6.29
CA VAL A 66 -4.69 -0.28 5.71
C VAL A 66 -6.17 -0.48 6.07
N GLU A 67 -6.53 -0.30 7.33
CA GLU A 67 -7.92 -0.42 7.79
C GLU A 67 -8.83 0.56 7.04
N LYS A 68 -8.42 1.83 6.90
CA LYS A 68 -9.18 2.83 6.14
C LYS A 68 -9.42 2.40 4.70
N ILE A 69 -8.40 1.88 4.00
CA ILE A 69 -8.53 1.41 2.61
C ILE A 69 -9.50 0.23 2.52
N LEU A 70 -9.41 -0.74 3.44
CA LEU A 70 -10.23 -1.94 3.39
C LEU A 70 -11.69 -1.68 3.77
N LEU A 71 -11.96 -0.68 4.62
CA LEU A 71 -13.30 -0.37 5.13
C LEU A 71 -13.97 0.81 4.43
N SER A 72 -13.26 1.58 3.59
CA SER A 72 -13.85 2.60 2.74
C SER A 72 -14.64 1.94 1.60
N THR A 73 -15.87 1.53 1.90
CA THR A 73 -16.89 1.11 0.93
C THR A 73 -17.80 2.29 0.58
#